data_AF-A0A175RIS3-F1
#
_entry.id   AF-A0A175RIS3-F1
#
_cell.length_a   1.000
_cell.length_b   1.000
_cell.length_c   1.000
_cell.angle_alpha   90.00
_cell.angle_beta   90.00
_cell.angle_gamma   90.00
#
_symmetry.space_group_name_H-M   'P 1'
#
loop_
_entity.id
_entity.type
_entity.pdbx_description
1 polymer ?
#
loop_
_entity_poly.entity_id
_entity_poly.type
_entity_poly.pdbx_seq_one_letter_code
_entity_poly.pdbx_strand_id
1 'polypeptide(L)' 'MSSSTERDAISNGMNSRPLHDGIAQSGTGLPDDGAKPLDISPQDEQRLRKTLLGEDGEAEVEAHPS' A
#
# COMPACT_ATOMS: atom_id res chain seq x y z
N MET A 1 -38.51 -5.99 7.35
CA MET A 1 -37.79 -4.79 6.90
C MET A 1 -36.43 -4.80 7.58
N SER A 2 -35.36 -4.84 6.78
CA SER A 2 -33.98 -4.92 7.23
C SER A 2 -33.58 -3.67 8.04
N SER A 3 -32.86 -3.84 9.13
CA SER A 3 -32.13 -2.74 9.77
C SER A 3 -30.66 -3.13 9.92
N SER A 4 -29.85 -2.32 9.24
CA SER A 4 -28.40 -2.30 9.07
C SER A 4 -27.56 -2.88 10.21
N THR A 5 -26.62 -3.73 9.84
CA THR A 5 -25.45 -4.07 10.64
C THR A 5 -24.42 -2.95 10.45
N GLU A 6 -24.45 -1.92 11.29
CA GLU A 6 -23.32 -0.99 11.44
C GLU A 6 -22.16 -1.78 12.06
N ARG A 7 -21.26 -2.30 11.21
CA ARG A 7 -20.04 -2.98 11.67
C ARG A 7 -19.00 -1.91 11.96
N ASP A 8 -18.54 -1.86 13.20
CA ASP A 8 -17.55 -0.91 13.75
C ASP A 8 -16.42 -0.60 12.74
N ALA A 9 -16.50 0.58 12.12
CA ALA A 9 -15.36 1.13 11.41
C ALA A 9 -14.38 1.66 12.45
N ILE A 10 -13.11 1.23 12.38
CA ILE A 10 -12.04 1.62 13.32
C ILE A 10 -11.73 3.14 13.22
N SER A 11 -12.16 3.80 12.14
CA SER A 11 -11.99 5.23 11.90
C SER A 11 -13.28 5.83 11.35
N ASN A 12 -13.43 7.15 11.52
CA ASN A 12 -14.50 7.98 10.98
C ASN A 12 -14.00 8.98 9.91
N GLY A 13 -12.76 8.86 9.45
CA GLY A 13 -12.21 9.67 8.37
C GLY A 13 -12.91 9.43 7.03
N MET A 14 -12.64 10.30 6.05
CA MET A 14 -13.30 10.27 4.73
C MET A 14 -13.02 8.99 3.92
N ASN A 15 -11.99 8.24 4.28
CA ASN A 15 -11.63 6.94 3.69
C ASN A 15 -12.03 5.73 4.56
N SER A 16 -12.90 5.93 5.55
CA SER A 16 -13.33 4.85 6.44
C SER A 16 -14.16 3.82 5.70
N ARG A 17 -13.86 2.55 5.94
CA ARG A 17 -14.56 1.40 5.38
C ARG A 17 -14.90 0.42 6.50
N PRO A 18 -16.02 -0.32 6.43
CA PRO A 18 -16.35 -1.30 7.46
C PRO A 18 -15.28 -2.39 7.54
N LEU A 19 -14.95 -2.83 8.76
CA LEU A 19 -13.85 -3.78 9.02
C LEU A 19 -13.98 -5.09 8.24
N HIS A 20 -15.22 -5.51 7.99
CA HIS A 20 -15.55 -6.78 7.35
C HIS A 20 -16.14 -6.60 5.96
N ASP A 21 -15.97 -5.42 5.36
CA ASP A 21 -16.32 -5.22 3.95
C ASP A 21 -15.15 -5.62 3.06
N GLY A 22 -15.46 -6.26 1.93
CA GLY A 22 -14.43 -6.70 1.00
C GLY A 22 -13.78 -5.51 0.30
N ILE A 23 -12.46 -5.56 0.07
CA ILE A 23 -11.82 -4.65 -0.87
C ILE A 23 -12.23 -5.15 -2.26
N ALA A 24 -13.31 -4.57 -2.80
CA ALA A 24 -13.81 -4.96 -4.10
C ALA A 24 -12.71 -4.71 -5.15
N GLN A 25 -12.26 -5.78 -5.79
CA GLN A 25 -11.52 -5.67 -7.04
C GLN A 25 -12.51 -5.15 -8.09
N SER A 26 -12.25 -3.97 -8.64
CA SER A 26 -13.16 -3.27 -9.56
C SER A 26 -13.28 -3.92 -10.94
N GLY A 27 -12.54 -5.00 -11.22
CA GLY A 27 -12.51 -5.67 -12.51
C GLY A 27 -12.46 -7.19 -12.40
N THR A 28 -13.22 -7.86 -13.26
CA THR A 28 -13.11 -9.30 -13.51
C THR A 28 -11.83 -9.59 -14.28
N GLY A 29 -10.99 -10.51 -13.80
CA GLY A 29 -9.77 -10.91 -14.50
C GLY A 29 -8.65 -11.30 -13.53
N LEU A 30 -7.72 -12.14 -14.00
CA LEU A 30 -6.43 -12.31 -13.35
C LEU A 30 -5.70 -10.95 -13.37
N PRO A 31 -4.99 -10.55 -12.31
CA PRO A 31 -4.10 -9.40 -12.38
C PRO A 31 -3.21 -9.51 -13.62
N ASP A 32 -3.06 -8.42 -14.36
CA ASP A 32 -2.10 -8.38 -15.47
C ASP A 32 -0.69 -8.32 -14.88
N ASP A 33 -0.15 -9.50 -14.58
CA ASP A 33 1.21 -9.69 -14.09
C ASP A 33 2.24 -9.64 -15.25
N GLY A 34 1.80 -9.31 -16.47
CA GLY A 34 2.61 -9.17 -17.67
C GLY A 34 3.42 -7.88 -17.73
N ALA A 35 3.97 -7.44 -16.60
CA ALA A 35 4.70 -6.18 -16.50
C ALA A 35 5.85 -6.14 -17.52
N LYS A 36 5.92 -5.04 -18.27
CA LYS A 36 7.05 -4.76 -19.16
C LYS A 36 8.18 -4.14 -18.34
N PRO A 37 9.45 -4.47 -18.63
CA PRO A 37 10.58 -3.74 -18.05
C PRO A 37 10.44 -2.25 -18.33
N LEU A 38 10.68 -1.42 -17.30
CA LEU A 38 10.77 0.02 -17.46
C LEU A 38 12.13 0.37 -18.06
N ASP A 39 12.13 1.15 -19.13
CA ASP A 39 13.35 1.77 -19.63
C ASP A 39 13.69 2.95 -18.70
N ILE A 40 14.85 2.88 -18.06
CA ILE A 40 15.28 3.86 -17.05
C ILE A 40 16.47 4.64 -17.58
N SER A 41 16.44 5.97 -17.40
CA SER A 41 17.59 6.80 -17.73
C SER A 41 18.75 6.53 -16.75
N PRO A 42 20.01 6.74 -17.16
CA PRO A 42 21.16 6.62 -16.26
C PRO A 42 21.06 7.53 -15.02
N GLN A 43 20.40 8.68 -15.14
CA GLN A 43 20.18 9.61 -14.05
C GLN A 43 19.18 9.06 -13.02
N ASP A 44 18.11 8.41 -13.49
CA ASP A 44 17.11 7.80 -12.61
C ASP A 44 17.68 6.57 -11.90
N GLU A 45 18.54 5.80 -12.57
CA GLU A 45 19.26 4.68 -11.96
C GLU A 45 20.13 5.14 -10.77
N GLN A 46 20.82 6.28 -10.90
CA GLN A 46 21.61 6.86 -9.82
C GLN A 46 20.74 7.32 -8.64
N ARG A 47 19.60 7.97 -8.93
CA ARG A 47 18.64 8.39 -7.90
C ARG A 47 18.11 7.19 -7.13
N LEU A 48 17.71 6.14 -7.83
CA LEU A 48 17.21 4.89 -7.25
C LEU A 48 18.26 4.20 -6.39
N ARG A 49 19.52 4.12 -6.86
CA ARG A 49 20.61 3.57 -6.04
C ARG A 49 20.75 4.32 -4.72
N LYS A 50 20.76 5.66 -4.74
CA LYS A 50 20.87 6.46 -3.52
C LYS A 50 19.70 6.24 -2.55
N THR A 51 18.48 6.15 -3.08
CA THR A 51 17.26 5.97 -2.26
C THR A 51 17.11 4.55 -1.72
N LEU A 52 17.45 3.52 -2.50
CA LEU A 52 17.20 2.13 -2.14
C LEU A 52 18.35 1.48 -1.35
N LEU A 53 19.60 1.86 -1.63
CA LEU A 53 20.76 1.33 -0.92
C LEU A 53 21.15 2.15 0.31
N GLY A 54 20.56 3.34 0.47
CA GLY A 54 20.67 4.17 1.66
C GLY A 54 22.12 4.43 2.10
N GLU A 55 22.73 5.51 1.62
CA GLU A 55 23.86 6.11 2.37
C GLU A 55 23.36 6.82 3.65
N ASP A 56 22.04 7.04 3.76
CA ASP A 56 21.34 7.65 4.89
C ASP A 56 20.39 6.63 5.56
N GLY A 57 20.87 5.40 5.76
CA GLY A 57 20.12 4.35 6.45
C GLY A 57 19.94 4.68 7.93
N GLU A 58 18.95 5.50 8.26
CA GLU A 58 18.34 5.50 9.58
C GLU A 58 17.71 4.12 9.75
N ALA A 59 18.45 3.19 10.36
CA ALA A 59 17.88 1.94 10.82
C ALA A 59 16.67 2.32 11.67
N GLU A 60 15.47 1.93 11.25
CA GLU A 60 14.30 1.99 12.11
C GLU A 60 14.62 1.15 13.34
N VAL A 61 15.05 1.82 14.41
CA VAL A 61 15.34 1.19 15.68
C VAL A 61 13.98 0.76 16.18
N GLU A 62 13.70 -0.53 16.06
CA GLU A 62 12.51 -1.19 16.55
C GLU A 62 12.42 -0.99 18.07
N ALA A 63 11.86 0.14 18.49
CA ALA A 63 11.42 0.39 19.84
C ALA A 63 9.92 0.12 19.88
N HIS A 64 9.55 -1.15 19.91
CA HIS A 64 8.23 -1.56 20.37
C HIS A 64 8.29 -1.66 21.91
N PRO A 65 7.81 -0.65 22.67
CA PRO A 65 7.59 -0.85 24.09
C PRO A 65 6.46 -1.85 24.29
N SER A 66 6.76 -2.93 25.02
CA SER A 66 5.82 -3.97 25.47
C SER A 66 4.75 -3.44 26.41
#